data_AF-A0A814NU30-F1
#
_entry.id   AF-A0A814NU30-F1
#
_cell.length_a   1.000
_cell.length_b   1.000
_cell.length_c   1.000
_cell.angle_alpha   90.00
_cell.angle_beta   90.00
_cell.angle_gamma   90.00
#
_symmetry.space_group_name_H-M   'P 1'
#
loop_
_entity.id
_entity.type
_entity.pdbx_description
1 polymer ?
#
loop_
_entity_poly.entity_id
_entity_poly.type
_entity_poly.pdbx_seq_one_letter_code
_entity_poly.pdbx_strand_id
1 'polypeptide(L)' 'MNLTCVRLTYSIDVTRSSSLAVYRSLLRLNVILALKGFIENNPLLINKSISYVFDSILNTLGKYNILVLLDNHINKAM' A
#
# COMPACT_ATOMS: atom_id res chain seq x y z
N MET A 1 -0.83 7.31 -22.72
CA MET A 1 -0.92 8.32 -21.64
C MET A 1 0.33 8.19 -20.77
N ASN A 2 1.13 9.23 -20.61
CA ASN A 2 2.20 9.24 -19.61
C ASN A 2 1.60 9.60 -18.25
N LEU A 3 1.54 8.63 -17.34
CA LEU A 3 1.19 8.87 -15.95
C LEU A 3 2.40 9.52 -15.26
N THR A 4 2.29 10.79 -14.89
CA THR A 4 3.36 11.55 -14.22
C THR A 4 3.15 11.63 -12.70
N CYS A 5 1.97 11.26 -12.21
CA CYS A 5 1.61 11.36 -10.80
C CYS A 5 0.61 10.27 -10.41
N VAL A 6 0.75 9.76 -9.18
CA VAL A 6 -0.21 8.85 -8.54
C VAL A 6 -0.60 9.42 -7.18
N ARG A 7 -1.89 9.38 -6.86
CA ARG A 7 -2.41 9.69 -5.52
C ARG A 7 -2.62 8.41 -4.74
N LEU A 8 -1.97 8.28 -3.58
CA LEU A 8 -2.19 7.20 -2.63
C LEU A 8 -3.01 7.72 -1.46
N THR A 9 -4.18 7.13 -1.24
CA THR A 9 -5.08 7.47 -0.13
C THR A 9 -4.74 6.65 1.12
N TYR A 10 -5.09 7.18 2.30
CA TYR A 10 -4.94 6.51 3.61
C TYR A 10 -3.48 6.26 4.04
N SER A 11 -2.56 7.17 3.67
CA SER A 11 -1.14 7.05 4.03
C SER A 11 -0.90 6.99 5.55
N ILE A 12 -1.76 7.61 6.34
CA ILE A 12 -1.70 7.55 7.81
C ILE A 12 -2.02 6.15 8.36
N ASP A 13 -2.93 5.41 7.74
CA ASP A 13 -3.27 4.05 8.16
C ASP A 13 -2.10 3.09 7.91
N VAL A 14 -1.34 3.33 6.83
CA VAL A 14 -0.07 2.64 6.55
C VAL A 14 0.92 2.86 7.69
N THR A 15 1.09 4.11 8.15
CA THR A 15 1.99 4.43 9.28
C THR A 15 1.52 3.75 10.58
N ARG A 16 0.21 3.79 10.87
CA ARG A 16 -0.37 3.19 12.10
C ARG A 16 -0.26 1.67 12.16
N SER A 17 -0.24 1.01 11.01
CA SER A 17 -0.09 -0.45 10.91
C SER A 17 1.27 -0.87 10.33
N SER A 18 2.27 0.00 10.40
CA SER A 18 3.56 -0.14 9.69
C SER A 18 4.24 -1.49 9.88
N SER A 19 4.27 -2.03 11.11
CA SER A 19 4.91 -3.30 11.44
C SER A 19 4.07 -4.54 11.10
N LEU A 20 2.78 -4.39 10.80
CA LEU A 20 1.89 -5.52 10.52
C LEU A 20 2.22 -6.12 9.14
N ALA A 21 2.26 -7.46 9.07
CA ALA A 21 2.43 -8.14 7.80
C ALA A 21 1.26 -7.86 6.84
N VAL A 22 1.55 -7.66 5.55
CA VAL A 22 0.52 -7.37 4.53
C VAL A 22 -0.57 -8.44 4.52
N TYR A 23 -0.20 -9.73 4.58
CA TYR A 23 -1.14 -10.85 4.72
C TYR A 23 -2.16 -10.64 5.84
N ARG A 24 -1.67 -10.34 7.05
CA ARG A 24 -2.51 -10.14 8.24
C ARG A 24 -3.40 -8.91 8.11
N SER A 25 -2.88 -7.84 7.49
CA SER A 25 -3.66 -6.63 7.25
C SER A 25 -4.83 -6.88 6.28
N LEU A 26 -4.54 -7.50 5.13
CA LEU A 26 -5.56 -7.79 4.11
C LEU A 26 -6.62 -8.76 4.62
N LEU A 27 -6.22 -9.77 5.42
CA LEU A 27 -7.17 -10.64 6.11
C LEU A 27 -8.03 -9.87 7.12
N ARG A 28 -7.43 -9.01 7.96
CA ARG A 28 -8.17 -8.22 8.96
C ARG A 28 -9.18 -7.27 8.32
N LEU A 29 -8.87 -6.73 7.15
CA LEU A 29 -9.76 -5.88 6.37
C LEU A 29 -10.78 -6.66 5.53
N ASN A 30 -10.73 -8.00 5.55
CA ASN A 30 -11.60 -8.90 4.78
C ASN A 30 -11.59 -8.61 3.26
N VAL A 31 -10.45 -8.18 2.71
CA VAL A 31 -10.28 -7.87 1.27
C VAL A 31 -9.69 -9.07 0.52
N ILE A 32 -10.44 -10.18 0.48
CA ILE A 32 -9.98 -11.48 -0.02
C ILE A 32 -9.51 -11.43 -1.49
N LEU A 33 -10.19 -10.67 -2.34
CA LEU A 33 -9.78 -10.51 -3.75
C LEU A 33 -8.44 -9.79 -3.88
N ALA A 34 -8.21 -8.75 -3.08
CA ALA A 34 -6.93 -8.05 -3.05
C ALA A 34 -5.82 -8.95 -2.51
N LEU A 35 -6.10 -9.75 -1.49
CA LEU A 35 -5.16 -10.75 -0.97
C LEU A 35 -4.74 -11.76 -2.04
N LYS A 36 -5.71 -12.32 -2.78
CA LYS A 36 -5.43 -13.26 -3.87
C LYS A 36 -4.57 -12.61 -4.96
N GLY A 37 -4.98 -11.43 -5.44
CA GLY A 37 -4.22 -10.70 -6.46
C GLY A 37 -2.81 -10.30 -5.99
N PHE A 38 -2.64 -9.96 -4.71
CA PHE A 38 -1.33 -9.66 -4.16
C PHE A 38 -0.42 -10.90 -4.14
N ILE A 39 -0.94 -12.06 -3.72
CA ILE A 39 -0.18 -13.32 -3.72
C ILE A 39 0.24 -13.71 -5.14
N GLU A 40 -0.66 -13.58 -6.11
CA GLU A 40 -0.39 -13.93 -7.50
C GLU A 40 0.67 -13.03 -8.15
N ASN A 41 0.63 -11.72 -7.89
CA ASN A 41 1.49 -10.75 -8.57
C ASN A 41 2.75 -10.37 -7.78
N ASN A 42 2.72 -10.48 -6.45
CA ASN A 42 3.79 -10.01 -5.55
C ASN A 42 4.06 -11.01 -4.39
N PRO A 43 4.30 -12.32 -4.67
CA PRO A 43 4.39 -13.35 -3.64
C PRO A 43 5.51 -13.11 -2.62
N LEU A 44 6.60 -12.47 -3.03
CA LEU A 44 7.75 -12.19 -2.15
C LEU A 44 7.47 -11.10 -1.10
N LEU A 45 6.41 -10.31 -1.29
CA LEU A 45 6.06 -9.17 -0.44
C LEU A 45 4.95 -9.49 0.58
N ILE A 46 4.22 -10.60 0.43
CA ILE A 46 2.99 -10.86 1.20
C ILE A 46 3.23 -10.99 2.71
N ASN A 47 4.40 -11.53 3.08
CA ASN A 47 4.82 -11.71 4.47
C ASN A 47 5.68 -10.56 5.00
N LYS A 48 5.93 -9.52 4.19
CA LYS A 48 6.66 -8.32 4.63
C LYS A 48 5.72 -7.37 5.38
N SER A 49 6.31 -6.47 6.15
CA SER A 49 5.57 -5.43 6.86
C SER A 49 4.93 -4.45 5.87
N ILE A 50 3.82 -3.83 6.26
CA ILE A 50 3.17 -2.78 5.47
C ILE A 50 4.16 -1.66 5.12
N SER A 51 4.99 -1.23 6.08
CA SER A 51 6.00 -0.19 5.82
C SER A 51 6.98 -0.59 4.73
N TYR A 52 7.50 -1.82 4.77
CA TYR A 52 8.45 -2.31 3.76
C TYR A 52 7.83 -2.34 2.36
N VAL A 53 6.58 -2.81 2.26
CA VAL A 53 5.88 -2.86 0.97
C VAL A 53 5.56 -1.45 0.47
N PHE A 54 5.16 -0.55 1.36
CA PHE A 54 4.89 0.84 1.01
C PHE A 54 6.16 1.55 0.52
N ASP A 55 7.28 1.40 1.22
CA ASP A 55 8.58 1.92 0.79
C ASP A 55 9.02 1.33 -0.55
N SER A 56 8.76 0.04 -0.78
CA SER A 56 9.04 -0.62 -2.07
C SER A 56 8.23 -0.02 -3.21
N ILE A 57 6.96 0.35 -2.96
CA ILE A 57 6.11 1.05 -3.93
C ILE A 57 6.66 2.45 -4.22
N LEU A 58 6.96 3.25 -3.18
CA LEU A 58 7.49 4.61 -3.33
C LEU A 58 8.82 4.59 -4.09
N ASN A 59 9.73 3.68 -3.76
CA ASN A 59 11.00 3.52 -4.45
C ASN A 59 10.82 3.13 -5.92
N THR A 60 9.84 2.28 -6.21
CA THR A 60 9.53 1.89 -7.59
C THR A 60 9.00 3.07 -8.39
N LEU A 61 8.03 3.82 -7.85
CA LEU A 61 7.47 5.00 -8.51
C LEU A 61 8.54 6.09 -8.73
N GLY A 62 9.41 6.31 -7.73
CA GLY A 62 10.52 7.25 -7.83
C GLY A 62 11.52 6.89 -8.95
N LYS A 63 11.82 5.60 -9.16
CA LYS A 63 12.67 5.14 -10.27
C LYS A 63 12.09 5.47 -11.64
N TYR A 64 10.77 5.57 -11.75
CA TYR A 64 10.08 5.93 -12.99
C TYR A 64 9.72 7.43 -13.07
N ASN A 65 10.27 8.27 -12.18
CA ASN A 65 9.96 9.71 -12.10
C ASN A 65 8.45 10.00 -11.97
N ILE A 66 7.72 9.12 -11.29
CA ILE A 66 6.30 9.31 -11.01
C ILE A 66 6.19 10.02 -9.67
N LEU A 67 5.58 11.21 -9.67
CA LEU A 67 5.28 11.96 -8.46
C LEU A 67 4.25 11.19 -7.61
N VAL A 68 4.44 11.18 -6.29
CA VAL A 68 3.48 10.56 -5.37
C VAL A 68 2.83 11.64 -4.51
N LEU A 69 1.51 11.76 -4.61
CA LEU A 69 0.70 12.58 -3.73
C LEU A 69 0.10 11.68 -2.64
N LEU A 70 0.54 11.88 -1.40
CA LEU A 70 0.01 11.17 -0.24
C LEU A 70 -1.16 11.97 0.33
N ASP A 71 -2.34 11.36 0.29
CA ASP A 71 -3.55 11.96 0.82
C ASP A 71 -4.15 11.09 1.93
N ASN A 72 -4.79 11.73 2.89
CA ASN A 72 -5.45 11.08 4.02
C ASN A 72 -6.93 11.46 4.02
N HIS A 73 -7.80 10.51 3.68
CA HIS A 73 -9.23 10.67 3.90
C HIS A 73 -9.53 10.46 5.40
N ILE A 74 -9.42 11.53 6.19
CA ILE A 74 -9.65 11.52 7.65
C ILE A 74 -11.15 11.52 8.01
N ASN A 75 -12.06 11.40 7.04
CA ASN A 75 -13.49 11.24 7.29
C ASN A 75 -13.81 9.83 7.83
N LYS A 76 -13.46 9.57 9.09
CA LYS A 76 -14.18 8.62 9.94
C LYS A 76 -14.92 9.44 10.98
N ALA A 77 -16.24 9.30 11.00
CA ALA A 77 -16.99 9.67 12.20
C ALA A 77 -16.43 8.83 13.35
N MET A 78 -16.13 9.51 14.46
CA MET A 78 -15.68 8.91 15.72
C MET A 78 -16.81 8.06 16.32
#